data_AF-V5XGM3-F1
#
_entry.id   AF-V5XGM3-F1
#
_cell.length_a   1.000
_cell.length_b   1.000
_cell.length_c   1.000
_cell.angle_alpha   90.00
_cell.angle_beta   90.00
_cell.angle_gamma   90.00
#
_symmetry.space_group_name_H-M   'P 1'
#
loop_
_entity.id
_entity.type
_entity.pdbx_description
1 polymer ?
#
loop_
_entity_poly.entity_id
_entity_poly.type
_entity_poly.pdbx_seq_one_letter_code
_entity_poly.pdbx_strand_id
1 'polypeptide(L)' 'MAKSTDIRPVIRLKSTAGTGYTYVTRKNRRNDPDRIVLRKYDPVIRKHVDFREER' A
#
# COMPACT_ATOMS: atom_id res chain seq x y z
N MET A 1 10.57 16.33 20.09
CA MET A 1 10.80 16.47 18.63
C MET A 1 9.52 16.10 17.90
N ALA A 2 8.86 17.07 17.26
CA ALA A 2 7.73 16.75 16.39
C ALA A 2 8.28 15.97 15.21
N LYS A 3 7.90 14.69 15.09
CA LYS A 3 8.25 13.85 13.94
C LYS A 3 7.66 14.56 12.72
N SER A 4 8.51 15.24 11.96
CA SER A 4 8.11 15.93 10.73
C SER A 4 7.31 14.92 9.93
N THR A 5 6.01 15.19 9.77
CA THR A 5 5.14 14.25 9.08
C THR A 5 5.59 14.24 7.64
N ASP A 6 6.36 13.20 7.29
CA ASP A 6 6.89 13.04 5.96
C ASP A 6 5.72 13.15 4.99
N ILE A 7 5.84 14.05 4.01
CA ILE A 7 4.77 14.32 3.05
C ILE A 7 4.56 13.10 2.15
N ARG A 8 5.63 12.29 1.95
CA ARG A 8 5.64 11.10 1.11
C ARG A 8 6.03 9.84 1.91
N PRO A 9 5.22 9.42 2.90
CA PRO A 9 5.55 8.28 3.73
C PRO A 9 5.65 7.01 2.89
N VAL A 10 6.54 6.11 3.32
CA VAL A 10 6.58 4.73 2.84
C VAL A 10 5.35 4.00 3.40
N ILE A 11 4.58 3.40 2.52
CA ILE A 11 3.39 2.61 2.83
C ILE A 11 3.55 1.18 2.33
N ARG A 12 2.83 0.27 2.98
CA ARG A 12 2.77 -1.15 2.61
C ARG A 12 1.39 -1.43 2.04
N LEU A 13 1.35 -2.13 0.91
CA LEU A 13 0.12 -2.55 0.24
C LEU A 13 0.04 -4.07 0.33
N LYS A 14 -0.93 -4.61 1.04
CA LYS A 14 -1.11 -6.05 1.26
C LYS A 14 -2.17 -6.61 0.33
N SER A 15 -1.88 -7.77 -0.24
CA SER A 15 -2.82 -8.49 -1.11
C SER A 15 -4.10 -8.86 -0.35
N THR A 16 -5.26 -8.56 -0.93
CA THR A 16 -6.54 -9.00 -0.37
C THR A 16 -6.81 -10.49 -0.60
N ALA A 17 -5.99 -11.17 -1.40
CA ALA A 17 -6.12 -12.60 -1.64
C ALA A 17 -5.62 -13.49 -0.48
N GLY A 18 -5.16 -12.89 0.63
CA GLY A 18 -4.72 -13.63 1.82
C GLY A 18 -3.37 -14.32 1.68
N THR A 19 -2.63 -14.05 0.60
CA THR A 19 -1.32 -14.64 0.31
C THR A 19 -0.18 -14.11 1.19
N GLY A 20 -0.43 -13.01 1.91
CA GLY A 20 0.60 -12.29 2.69
C GLY A 20 1.55 -11.45 1.83
N TYR A 21 1.44 -11.49 0.51
CA TYR A 21 2.31 -10.72 -0.37
C TYR A 21 2.06 -9.21 -0.20
N THR A 22 3.15 -8.45 -0.10
CA THR A 22 3.10 -7.01 0.18
C THR A 22 3.99 -6.23 -0.78
N TYR A 23 3.46 -5.14 -1.34
CA TYR A 23 4.26 -4.14 -2.03
C TYR A 23 4.63 -2.99 -1.08
N VAL A 24 5.80 -2.42 -1.29
CA VAL A 24 6.23 -1.21 -0.59
C VAL A 24 6.29 -0.08 -1.60
N THR A 25 5.64 1.04 -1.30
CA THR A 25 5.67 2.23 -2.16
C THR A 25 5.66 3.49 -1.31
N ARG A 26 5.88 4.64 -1.92
CA ARG A 26 5.66 5.94 -1.27
C ARG A 26 4.38 6.52 -1.84
N LYS A 27 3.51 7.07 -0.98
CA LYS A 27 2.35 7.86 -1.42
C LYS A 27 2.46 9.27 -0.91
N ASN A 28 1.86 10.25 -1.59
CA ASN A 28 1.77 11.60 -1.08
C ASN A 28 0.52 11.75 -0.19
N ARG A 29 0.70 11.90 1.12
CA ARG A 29 -0.41 11.98 2.09
C ARG A 29 -1.30 13.22 1.91
N ARG A 30 -0.81 14.26 1.20
CA ARG A 30 -1.61 15.46 0.91
C ARG A 30 -2.61 15.24 -0.21
N ASN A 31 -2.25 14.43 -1.21
CA ASN A 31 -3.13 14.13 -2.33
C ASN A 31 -4.08 12.98 -1.98
N ASP A 32 -3.55 11.95 -1.31
CA ASP A 32 -4.28 10.75 -0.93
C ASP A 32 -4.21 10.56 0.61
N PRO A 33 -5.05 11.30 1.37
CA PRO A 33 -5.06 11.21 2.83
C PRO A 33 -5.58 9.86 3.33
N ASP A 34 -6.50 9.25 2.59
CA ASP A 34 -7.15 7.98 2.93
C ASP A 34 -6.30 6.75 2.54
N ARG A 35 -6.74 5.57 2.99
CA ARG A 35 -6.09 4.29 2.63
C ARG A 35 -6.33 3.99 1.16
N ILE A 36 -5.25 3.80 0.40
CA ILE A 36 -5.37 3.50 -1.02
C ILE A 36 -5.64 2.02 -1.27
N VAL A 37 -6.40 1.74 -2.32
CA VAL A 37 -6.61 0.40 -2.86
C VAL A 37 -6.14 0.40 -4.30
N LEU A 38 -5.20 -0.48 -4.63
CA LEU A 38 -4.62 -0.58 -5.96
C LEU A 38 -4.73 -1.99 -6.48
N ARG A 39 -5.20 -2.15 -7.72
CA ARG A 39 -5.20 -3.45 -8.37
C ARG A 39 -3.79 -3.76 -8.90
N LYS A 40 -3.16 -4.79 -8.34
CA LYS A 40 -1.79 -5.22 -8.69
C LYS A 40 -1.73 -6.73 -8.86
N TYR A 41 -0.71 -7.18 -9.57
CA TYR A 41 -0.43 -8.60 -9.74
C TYR A 41 0.02 -9.21 -8.42
N ASP A 42 -0.58 -10.33 -8.01
CA ASP A 42 -0.10 -11.14 -6.91
C ASP A 42 0.66 -12.35 -7.50
N PRO A 43 1.98 -12.48 -7.23
CA PRO A 43 2.79 -13.56 -7.78
C PRO A 43 2.46 -14.94 -7.20
N VAL A 44 1.80 -15.01 -6.04
CA VAL A 44 1.46 -16.28 -5.38
C VAL A 44 0.28 -16.95 -6.06
N ILE A 45 -0.79 -16.20 -6.33
CA ILE A 45 -2.00 -16.69 -7.03
C ILE A 45 -2.00 -16.43 -8.54
N ARG A 46 -0.96 -15.73 -9.02
CA ARG A 46 -0.74 -15.37 -10.44
C ARG A 46 -1.90 -14.62 -11.09
N LYS A 47 -2.53 -13.71 -10.33
CA LYS A 47 -3.68 -12.92 -10.78
C LYS A 47 -3.57 -11.50 -10.30
N HIS A 48 -4.23 -10.59 -11.02
CA HIS A 48 -4.41 -9.22 -10.53
C HIS A 48 -5.52 -9.19 -9.49
N VAL A 49 -5.19 -8.74 -8.30
CA VAL A 49 -6.13 -8.59 -7.18
C VAL A 49 -5.95 -7.21 -6.57
N ASP A 50 -6.88 -6.86 -5.69
CA ASP A 50 -6.79 -5.62 -4.96
C ASP A 50 -5.72 -5.72 -3.87
N PHE A 51 -4.94 -4.67 -3.73
CA PHE A 51 -3.99 -4.50 -2.66
C PHE A 51 -4.41 -3.30 -1.83
N ARG A 52 -4.52 -3.49 -0.52
CA ARG A 52 -4.96 -2.44 0.42
C ARG A 52 -3.78 -1.95 1.26
N GLU A 53 -3.76 -0.66 1.52
CA GLU A 53 -2.78 -0.07 2.43
C GLU A 53 -2.91 -0.64 3.86
N GLU A 54 -1.82 -1.24 4.32
CA GLU A 54 -1.61 -1.71 5.68
C GLU A 54 -0.66 -0.73 6.37
N ARG A 55 -1.08 -0.20 7.52
CA ARG A 55 -0.35 0.82 8.30
C ARG A 55 0.14 0.22 9.60
#